data_AF-M5RFS0-F1
#
_entry.id   AF-M5RFS0-F1
#
_cell.length_a   1.000
_cell.length_b   1.000
_cell.length_c   1.000
_cell.angle_alpha   90.00
_cell.angle_beta   90.00
_cell.angle_gamma   90.00
#
_symmetry.space_group_name_H-M   'P 1'
#
loop_
_entity.id
_entity.type
_entity.pdbx_description
1 polymer ?
#
loop_
_entity_poly.entity_id
_entity_poly.type
_entity_poly.pdbx_seq_one_letter_code
_entity_poly.pdbx_strand_id
1 'polypeptide(L)'
;MTGLRPQTIGVYDLPTHFRLATDEMTAQDPQRGDVVTLSQHFKNNGYLAQGLGKIYHIGHGNIDDKASWSVPSWRPKGPSYVLDANLKNIVPDSKGRKRGPATESADVSDETYGDGKIALETIERIAEAKKNPQQPFFIATG
;
A
#
# COMPACT_ATOMS: atom_id res chain seq x y z
N MET A 1 -3.60 -1.60 9.45
CA MET A 1 -4.96 -1.33 8.91
C MET A 1 -6.07 -2.13 9.57
N THR A 2 -5.80 -3.03 10.52
CA THR A 2 -6.81 -3.88 11.17
C THR A 2 -7.31 -3.33 12.51
N GLY A 3 -6.63 -2.33 13.07
CA GLY A 3 -6.90 -1.85 14.44
C GLY A 3 -6.41 -2.80 15.54
N LEU A 4 -5.77 -3.92 15.19
CA LEU A 4 -5.30 -4.95 16.11
C LEU A 4 -3.80 -4.82 16.39
N ARG A 5 -3.37 -5.28 17.57
CA ARG A 5 -1.95 -5.27 17.98
C ARG A 5 -1.17 -6.39 17.27
N PRO A 6 0.17 -6.28 17.13
CA PRO A 6 1.01 -7.36 16.62
C PRO A 6 0.79 -8.69 17.35
N GLN A 7 0.64 -8.66 18.68
CA GLN A 7 0.36 -9.87 19.49
C GLN A 7 -1.01 -10.48 19.20
N THR A 8 -1.94 -9.69 18.68
CA THR A 8 -3.29 -10.17 18.32
C THR A 8 -3.28 -10.82 16.93
N ILE A 9 -2.48 -10.30 16.00
CA ILE A 9 -2.45 -10.79 14.60
C ILE A 9 -1.28 -11.75 14.31
N GLY A 10 -0.33 -11.91 15.23
CA GLY A 10 0.80 -12.83 15.07
C GLY A 10 1.87 -12.36 14.07
N VAL A 11 1.86 -11.09 13.65
CA VAL A 11 2.78 -10.57 12.63
C VAL A 11 3.91 -9.77 13.29
N TYR A 12 5.15 -10.28 13.14
CA TYR A 12 6.38 -9.66 13.67
C TYR A 12 7.46 -9.45 12.62
N ASP A 13 7.16 -9.74 11.35
CA ASP A 13 8.09 -9.62 10.24
C ASP A 13 7.44 -8.89 9.05
N LEU A 14 8.18 -8.83 7.93
CA LEU A 14 7.71 -8.22 6.68
C LEU A 14 7.06 -9.21 5.70
N PRO A 15 7.52 -10.48 5.56
CA PRO A 15 6.94 -11.43 4.62
C PRO A 15 5.52 -11.88 4.94
N THR A 16 5.13 -11.91 6.22
CA THR A 16 3.87 -12.52 6.64
C THR A 16 2.67 -11.64 6.27
N HIS A 17 1.75 -12.18 5.48
CA HIS A 17 0.50 -11.50 5.16
C HIS A 17 -0.46 -11.59 6.35
N PHE A 18 -1.01 -10.46 6.79
CA PHE A 18 -1.78 -10.40 8.04
C PHE A 18 -3.01 -11.32 8.02
N ARG A 19 -3.67 -11.54 6.86
CA ARG A 19 -4.81 -12.47 6.80
C ARG A 19 -4.40 -13.91 7.07
N LEU A 20 -3.27 -14.37 6.51
CA LEU A 20 -2.80 -15.72 6.74
C LEU A 20 -2.49 -15.95 8.22
N ALA A 21 -1.83 -14.98 8.85
CA ALA A 21 -1.53 -15.04 10.28
C ALA A 21 -2.82 -15.01 11.13
N THR A 22 -3.80 -14.18 10.77
CA THR A 22 -5.05 -14.12 11.53
C THR A 22 -5.93 -15.35 11.32
N ASP A 23 -5.94 -15.94 10.13
CA ASP A 23 -6.69 -17.17 9.85
C ASP A 23 -6.16 -18.34 10.70
N GLU A 24 -4.83 -18.44 10.85
CA GLU A 24 -4.20 -19.41 11.76
C GLU A 24 -4.61 -19.16 13.22
N MET A 25 -4.61 -17.92 13.68
CA MET A 25 -5.04 -17.56 15.04
C MET A 25 -6.53 -17.83 15.27
N THR A 26 -7.39 -17.58 14.28
CA THR A 26 -8.83 -17.86 14.36
C THR A 26 -9.12 -19.35 14.32
N ALA A 27 -8.33 -20.16 13.61
CA ALA A 27 -8.42 -21.61 13.67
C ALA A 27 -8.10 -22.16 15.07
N GLN A 28 -7.19 -21.50 15.81
CA GLN A 28 -6.85 -21.86 17.19
C GLN A 28 -7.88 -21.35 18.21
N ASP A 29 -8.50 -20.21 17.96
CA ASP A 29 -9.55 -19.61 18.80
C ASP A 29 -10.67 -19.00 17.93
N PRO A 30 -11.72 -19.79 17.63
CA PRO A 30 -12.81 -19.35 16.76
C PRO A 30 -13.59 -18.14 17.28
N GLN A 31 -13.48 -17.78 18.56
CA GLN A 31 -14.16 -16.60 19.12
C GLN A 31 -13.57 -15.28 18.62
N ARG A 32 -12.36 -15.30 18.03
CA ARG A 32 -11.70 -14.10 17.48
C ARG A 32 -12.39 -13.56 16.23
N GLY A 33 -13.06 -14.43 15.46
CA GLY A 33 -13.70 -14.11 14.20
C GLY A 33 -12.74 -13.65 13.09
N ASP A 34 -13.31 -13.25 11.97
CA ASP A 34 -12.55 -12.77 10.80
C ASP A 34 -12.08 -11.33 10.99
N VAL A 35 -10.87 -11.03 10.53
CA VAL A 35 -10.32 -9.66 10.62
C VAL A 35 -10.88 -8.77 9.51
N VAL A 36 -11.51 -7.68 9.94
CA VAL A 36 -11.98 -6.59 9.08
C VAL A 36 -10.97 -5.45 9.10
N THR A 37 -10.59 -4.96 7.92
CA THR A 37 -9.70 -3.79 7.81
C THR A 37 -10.49 -2.49 7.84
N LEU A 38 -9.84 -1.37 8.14
CA LEU A 38 -10.48 -0.06 8.15
C LEU A 38 -11.18 0.25 6.83
N SER A 39 -10.49 0.05 5.69
CA SER A 39 -11.07 0.31 4.37
C SER A 39 -12.16 -0.69 4.00
N GLN A 40 -12.04 -1.96 4.40
CA GLN A 40 -13.11 -2.95 4.24
C GLN A 40 -14.36 -2.56 5.03
N HIS A 41 -14.20 -2.02 6.24
CA HIS A 41 -15.32 -1.51 7.04
C HIS A 41 -16.04 -0.37 6.31
N PHE A 42 -15.31 0.63 5.80
CA PHE A 42 -15.91 1.70 4.99
C PHE A 42 -16.62 1.15 3.76
N LYS A 43 -15.96 0.25 3.00
CA LYS A 43 -16.55 -0.39 1.81
C LYS A 43 -17.86 -1.10 2.12
N ASN A 44 -17.90 -1.86 3.21
CA ASN A 44 -19.09 -2.59 3.64
C ASN A 44 -20.22 -1.66 4.11
N ASN A 45 -19.93 -0.38 4.36
CA ASN A 45 -20.90 0.65 4.72
C ASN A 45 -21.18 1.64 3.57
N GLY A 46 -21.00 1.19 2.32
CA GLY A 46 -21.41 1.94 1.13
C GLY A 46 -20.38 2.92 0.58
N TYR A 47 -19.19 3.02 1.19
CA TYR A 47 -18.15 3.91 0.68
C TYR A 47 -17.43 3.32 -0.55
N LEU A 48 -17.06 4.19 -1.48
CA LEU A 48 -16.04 3.88 -2.48
C LEU A 48 -14.66 3.86 -1.79
N ALA A 49 -14.12 2.67 -1.51
CA ALA A 49 -12.83 2.50 -0.84
C ALA A 49 -11.71 2.25 -1.86
N GLN A 50 -10.71 3.12 -1.93
CA GLN A 50 -9.58 3.01 -2.87
C GLN A 50 -8.24 3.18 -2.15
N GLY A 51 -7.24 2.40 -2.56
CA GLY A 51 -5.86 2.48 -2.06
C GLY A 51 -4.90 2.90 -3.18
N LEU A 52 -4.14 3.96 -2.94
CA LEU A 52 -3.19 4.55 -3.88
C LEU A 52 -1.78 4.56 -3.25
N GLY A 53 -0.81 3.99 -3.96
CA GLY A 53 0.56 3.85 -3.50
C GLY A 53 0.77 2.70 -2.51
N LYS A 54 1.53 2.91 -1.44
CA LYS A 54 1.92 1.89 -0.46
C LYS A 54 1.07 1.97 0.81
N ILE A 55 -0.16 1.47 0.74
CA ILE A 55 -1.02 1.34 1.94
C ILE A 55 -0.71 0.07 2.73
N TYR A 56 -0.80 -1.09 2.08
CA TYR A 56 -0.29 -2.34 2.62
C TYR A 56 1.16 -2.55 2.20
N HIS A 57 1.93 -3.22 3.06
CA HIS A 57 3.28 -3.64 2.72
C HIS A 57 3.20 -4.74 1.66
N ILE A 58 3.88 -4.53 0.54
CA ILE A 58 4.01 -5.49 -0.55
C ILE A 58 5.49 -5.73 -0.80
N GLY A 59 5.83 -6.95 -1.19
CA GLY A 59 7.20 -7.40 -1.40
C GLY A 59 7.72 -8.21 -0.21
N HIS A 60 8.93 -8.73 -0.33
CA HIS A 60 9.48 -9.71 0.63
C HIS A 60 8.62 -10.98 0.78
N GLY A 61 7.83 -11.34 -0.24
CA GLY A 61 6.84 -12.43 -0.16
C GLY A 61 5.44 -11.99 0.26
N ASN A 62 5.27 -10.74 0.68
CA ASN A 62 3.98 -10.18 1.08
C ASN A 62 3.20 -9.61 -0.12
N ILE A 63 1.88 -9.56 0.03
CA ILE A 63 0.91 -9.18 -1.02
C ILE A 63 -0.04 -8.09 -0.53
N ASP A 64 -0.80 -7.51 -1.46
CA ASP A 64 -1.89 -6.60 -1.11
C ASP A 64 -3.12 -7.36 -0.59
N ASP A 65 -4.07 -6.61 -0.01
CA ASP A 65 -5.36 -7.14 0.41
C ASP A 65 -6.51 -6.73 -0.53
N LYS A 66 -6.91 -7.61 -1.44
CA LYS A 66 -8.03 -7.35 -2.38
C LYS A 66 -9.37 -7.12 -1.66
N ALA A 67 -9.59 -7.73 -0.49
CA ALA A 67 -10.83 -7.57 0.24
C ALA A 67 -11.01 -6.14 0.80
N SER A 68 -9.93 -5.39 0.94
CA SER A 68 -9.92 -4.02 1.47
C SER A 68 -10.47 -2.95 0.54
N TRP A 69 -10.58 -3.22 -0.77
CA TRP A 69 -10.78 -2.17 -1.77
C TRP A 69 -12.02 -2.43 -2.65
N SER A 70 -12.62 -1.35 -3.15
CA SER A 70 -13.73 -1.38 -4.12
C SER A 70 -13.25 -1.61 -5.56
N VAL A 71 -12.00 -1.23 -5.83
CA VAL A 71 -11.27 -1.49 -7.09
C VAL A 71 -9.86 -1.95 -6.75
N PRO A 72 -9.12 -2.62 -7.66
CA PRO A 72 -7.72 -2.94 -7.42
C PRO A 72 -6.93 -1.71 -6.98
N SER A 73 -6.07 -1.86 -5.97
CA SER A 73 -5.20 -0.76 -5.53
C SER A 73 -4.27 -0.34 -6.66
N TRP A 74 -3.92 0.94 -6.69
CA TRP A 74 -3.06 1.51 -7.71
C TRP A 74 -1.69 1.82 -7.13
N ARG A 75 -0.63 1.69 -7.93
CA ARG A 75 0.73 2.06 -7.54
C ARG A 75 1.42 2.84 -8.66
N PRO A 76 2.23 3.84 -8.32
CA PRO A 76 2.95 4.60 -9.32
C PRO A 76 4.01 3.71 -9.97
N LYS A 77 4.16 3.88 -11.29
CA LYS A 77 5.34 3.39 -12.02
C LYS A 77 6.32 4.54 -12.14
N GLY A 78 7.57 4.31 -11.75
CA GLY A 78 8.59 5.35 -11.83
C GLY A 78 9.95 4.87 -11.33
N PRO A 79 10.99 5.66 -11.62
CA PRO A 79 12.33 5.38 -11.12
C PRO A 79 12.44 5.66 -9.62
N SER A 80 13.34 4.96 -8.94
CA SER A 80 13.78 5.31 -7.58
C SER A 80 14.92 6.33 -7.56
N TYR A 81 15.67 6.45 -8.66
CA TYR A 81 16.77 7.40 -8.86
C TYR A 81 16.75 7.90 -10.29
N VAL A 82 17.09 9.17 -10.51
CA VAL A 82 17.15 9.78 -11.84
C VAL A 82 18.50 10.43 -12.16
N LEU A 83 19.33 10.72 -11.15
CA LEU A 83 20.67 11.26 -11.42
C LEU A 83 21.58 10.17 -11.99
N ASP A 84 22.24 10.48 -13.10
CA ASP A 84 23.20 9.57 -13.75
C ASP A 84 24.27 9.05 -12.78
N ALA A 85 24.77 9.93 -11.90
CA ALA A 85 25.75 9.56 -10.88
C ALA A 85 25.22 8.47 -9.93
N ASN A 86 23.94 8.54 -9.56
CA ASN A 86 23.31 7.57 -8.68
C ASN A 86 23.02 6.27 -9.40
N LEU A 87 22.54 6.34 -10.64
CA LEU A 87 22.27 5.18 -11.48
C LEU A 87 23.54 4.34 -11.72
N LYS A 88 24.69 5.00 -11.92
CA LYS A 88 26.00 4.33 -12.08
C LYS A 88 26.50 3.65 -10.80
N ASN A 89 26.06 4.12 -9.64
CA ASN A 89 26.45 3.57 -8.33
C ASN A 89 25.55 2.42 -7.86
N ILE A 90 24.52 2.04 -8.62
CA ILE A 90 23.65 0.91 -8.29
C ILE A 90 24.39 -0.41 -8.57
N VAL A 91 24.92 -1.00 -7.51
CA VAL A 91 25.56 -2.32 -7.56
C VAL A 91 24.64 -3.36 -6.91
N PRO A 92 24.40 -4.52 -7.56
CA PRO A 92 23.66 -5.61 -6.92
C PRO A 92 24.40 -6.12 -5.68
N ASP A 93 23.68 -6.33 -4.59
CA ASP A 93 24.24 -7.02 -3.42
C ASP A 93 24.33 -8.55 -3.65
N SER A 94 24.83 -9.28 -2.64
CA SER A 94 24.96 -10.75 -2.70
C SER A 94 23.64 -11.51 -2.90
N LYS A 95 22.49 -10.84 -2.75
CA LYS A 95 21.15 -11.37 -3.02
C LYS A 95 20.56 -10.82 -4.32
N GLY A 96 21.38 -10.18 -5.17
CA GLY A 96 20.99 -9.58 -6.44
C GLY A 96 20.16 -8.29 -6.30
N ARG A 97 20.02 -7.74 -5.08
CA ARG A 97 19.21 -6.55 -4.86
C ARG A 97 20.00 -5.33 -5.28
N LYS A 98 19.45 -4.56 -6.20
CA LYS A 98 20.01 -3.30 -6.69
C LYS A 98 19.65 -2.17 -5.72
N ARG A 99 20.63 -1.71 -4.94
CA ARG A 99 20.46 -0.59 -4.01
C ARG A 99 21.25 0.61 -4.53
N GLY A 100 20.60 1.78 -4.55
CA GLY A 100 21.27 3.05 -4.82
C GLY A 100 21.76 3.71 -3.53
N PRO A 101 22.16 5.00 -3.61
CA PRO A 101 22.53 5.79 -2.43
C PRO A 101 21.37 5.96 -1.46
N ALA A 102 21.65 6.36 -0.22
CA ALA A 102 20.60 6.51 0.80
C ALA A 102 19.57 7.60 0.47
N THR A 103 19.96 8.61 -0.32
CA THR A 103 19.11 9.76 -0.71
C THR A 103 19.49 10.25 -2.11
N GLU A 104 18.60 11.01 -2.72
CA GLU A 104 18.81 11.76 -3.96
C GLU A 104 18.07 13.10 -3.87
N SER A 105 18.64 14.15 -4.46
CA SER A 105 17.99 15.45 -4.63
C SER A 105 18.28 15.91 -6.05
N ALA A 106 17.38 15.58 -6.97
CA ALA A 106 17.47 15.96 -8.37
C ALA A 106 16.61 17.20 -8.63
N ASP A 107 17.10 18.11 -9.47
CA ASP A 107 16.31 19.25 -9.97
C ASP A 107 15.38 18.76 -11.09
N VAL A 108 14.27 18.16 -10.71
CA VAL A 108 13.25 17.55 -11.58
C VAL A 108 11.85 17.85 -11.05
N SER A 109 10.83 17.67 -11.89
CA SER A 109 9.43 17.79 -11.46
C SER A 109 9.09 16.77 -10.35
N ASP A 110 8.22 17.15 -9.41
CA ASP A 110 7.67 16.26 -8.38
C ASP A 110 7.04 14.99 -9.00
N GLU A 111 6.45 15.14 -10.18
CA GLU A 111 5.82 14.07 -10.96
C GLU A 111 6.82 13.03 -11.48
N THR A 112 8.12 13.27 -11.32
CA THR A 112 9.16 12.31 -11.71
C THR A 112 9.12 11.08 -10.81
N TYR A 113 9.01 11.31 -9.49
CA TYR A 113 9.05 10.28 -8.46
C TYR A 113 7.65 9.71 -8.15
N GLY A 114 7.64 8.61 -7.39
CA GLY A 114 6.41 7.90 -7.05
C GLY A 114 5.37 8.79 -6.34
N ASP A 115 5.82 9.61 -5.39
CA ASP A 115 4.93 10.36 -4.51
C ASP A 115 4.19 11.50 -5.23
N GLY A 116 4.85 12.20 -6.17
CA GLY A 116 4.17 13.20 -7.01
C GLY A 116 3.10 12.56 -7.91
N LYS A 117 3.38 11.38 -8.47
CA LYS A 117 2.38 10.61 -9.24
C LYS A 117 1.22 10.13 -8.39
N ILE A 118 1.49 9.69 -7.14
CA ILE A 118 0.47 9.32 -6.17
C ILE A 118 -0.43 10.51 -5.84
N ALA A 119 0.15 11.71 -5.67
CA ALA A 119 -0.61 12.92 -5.41
C ALA A 119 -1.54 13.27 -6.58
N LEU A 120 -1.04 13.22 -7.82
CA LEU A 120 -1.86 13.45 -9.02
C LEU A 120 -2.99 12.43 -9.15
N GLU A 121 -2.69 11.13 -9.04
CA GLU A 121 -3.72 10.08 -9.08
C GLU A 121 -4.76 10.29 -7.98
N THR A 122 -4.36 10.73 -6.79
CA THR A 122 -5.28 11.03 -5.68
C THR A 122 -6.23 12.17 -6.05
N ILE A 123 -5.72 13.25 -6.65
CA ILE A 123 -6.54 14.38 -7.12
C ILE A 123 -7.56 13.89 -8.15
N GLU A 124 -7.13 13.05 -9.10
CA GLU A 124 -8.02 12.45 -10.10
C GLU A 124 -9.11 11.58 -9.46
N ARG A 125 -8.77 10.72 -8.48
CA ARG A 125 -9.75 9.89 -7.78
C ARG A 125 -10.76 10.70 -6.96
N ILE A 126 -10.32 11.80 -6.33
CA ILE A 126 -11.23 12.71 -5.63
C ILE A 126 -12.16 13.41 -6.63
N ALA A 127 -11.64 13.87 -7.76
CA ALA A 127 -12.44 14.49 -8.82
C ALA A 127 -13.46 13.51 -9.43
N GLU A 128 -13.09 12.24 -9.58
CA GLU A 128 -14.00 11.18 -10.04
C GLU A 128 -15.08 10.88 -9.00
N ALA A 129 -14.71 10.69 -7.72
CA ALA A 129 -15.65 10.43 -6.64
C ALA A 129 -16.70 11.55 -6.51
N LYS A 130 -16.29 12.81 -6.75
CA LYS A 130 -17.19 13.98 -6.75
C LYS A 130 -18.33 13.87 -7.76
N LYS A 131 -18.18 13.10 -8.86
CA LYS A 131 -19.24 12.90 -9.86
C LYS A 131 -20.44 12.11 -9.33
N ASN A 132 -20.27 11.35 -8.24
CA ASN A 132 -21.34 10.62 -7.57
C ASN A 132 -21.48 11.07 -6.10
N PRO A 133 -22.08 12.25 -5.84
CA PRO A 133 -22.12 12.84 -4.50
C PRO A 133 -22.99 12.08 -3.49
N GLN A 134 -23.84 11.15 -3.94
CA GLN A 134 -24.62 10.30 -3.02
C GLN A 134 -23.77 9.18 -2.40
N GLN A 135 -22.65 8.82 -3.04
CA GLN A 135 -21.74 7.81 -2.53
C GLN A 135 -20.53 8.47 -1.86
N PRO A 136 -20.32 8.30 -0.55
CA PRO A 136 -19.13 8.80 0.10
C PRO A 136 -17.89 7.99 -0.33
N PHE A 137 -16.69 8.56 -0.17
CA PHE A 137 -15.45 7.88 -0.52
C PHE A 137 -14.50 7.76 0.67
N PHE A 138 -13.70 6.70 0.67
CA PHE A 138 -12.52 6.51 1.50
C PHE A 138 -11.34 6.32 0.55
N ILE A 139 -10.42 7.28 0.51
CA ILE A 139 -9.20 7.18 -0.29
C ILE A 139 -8.01 7.15 0.67
N ALA A 140 -7.28 6.04 0.65
CA ALA A 140 -6.00 5.92 1.34
C ALA A 140 -4.87 6.23 0.36
N THR A 141 -4.06 7.23 0.68
CA THR A 141 -2.92 7.70 -0.10
C THR A 141 -1.65 7.56 0.74
N GLY A 142 -0.64 6.83 0.25
CA GLY A 142 0.61 6.64 0.97
C GLY A 142 1.69 5.91 0.19
#